data_AF-A0A7X9I7H8-F1
#
_entry.id   AF-A0A7X9I7H8-F1
#
_cell.length_a   1.000
_cell.length_b   1.000
_cell.length_c   1.000
_cell.angle_alpha   90.00
_cell.angle_beta   90.00
_cell.angle_gamma   90.00
#
_symmetry.space_group_name_H-M   'P 1'
#
loop_
_entity.id
_entity.type
_entity.pdbx_description
1 polymer ?
#
loop_
_entity_poly.entity_id
_entity_poly.type
_entity_poly.pdbx_seq_one_letter_code
_entity_poly.pdbx_strand_id
1 'polypeptide(L)'
;MSTTKKSIFAWCMLAVLLSGCAAVDLVPLNPKPDIGSNGYCRINDEGQLIVTVKNQGGLDAGKFDVKIEFSSGQPGTISVDGLPAGESKDLLVDFPDSCWRPDCYFTITVDPDDLIKESNEDNNIAEGICIG
;
A
#
# COMPACT_ATOMS: atom_id res chain seq x y z
N MET A 1 44.59 9.93 -34.23
CA MET A 1 43.34 10.21 -33.50
C MET A 1 42.33 9.14 -33.88
N SER A 2 41.82 8.42 -32.87
CA SER A 2 40.64 7.56 -32.90
C SER A 2 40.62 6.35 -33.85
N THR A 3 40.82 5.17 -33.27
CA THR A 3 40.33 3.88 -33.80
C THR A 3 38.96 3.57 -33.21
N THR A 4 38.01 3.10 -34.02
CA THR A 4 36.92 2.25 -33.50
C THR A 4 36.62 1.12 -34.47
N LYS A 5 36.60 -0.08 -33.87
CA LYS A 5 36.54 -1.41 -34.49
C LYS A 5 35.10 -1.88 -34.64
N LYS A 6 34.94 -2.79 -35.62
CA LYS A 6 33.74 -3.55 -35.99
C LYS A 6 33.19 -4.45 -34.87
N SER A 7 31.86 -4.51 -34.88
CA SER A 7 30.92 -5.46 -34.27
C SER A 7 31.31 -6.95 -34.36
N ILE A 8 31.00 -7.71 -33.30
CA ILE A 8 30.45 -9.08 -33.30
C ILE A 8 29.68 -9.33 -31.99
N PHE A 9 28.53 -10.02 -32.11
CA PHE A 9 27.63 -10.56 -31.07
C PHE A 9 28.34 -11.16 -29.84
N ALA A 10 27.95 -10.75 -28.62
CA ALA A 10 28.12 -11.53 -27.40
C ALA A 10 27.18 -11.04 -26.27
N TRP A 11 26.40 -11.99 -25.74
CA TRP A 11 25.99 -12.17 -24.34
C TRP A 11 25.63 -10.92 -23.51
N CYS A 12 24.32 -10.77 -23.25
CA CYS A 12 23.81 -9.86 -22.24
C CYS A 12 24.05 -10.43 -20.82
N MET A 13 25.32 -10.44 -20.41
CA MET A 13 25.70 -10.31 -19.02
C MET A 13 26.55 -9.05 -18.94
N LEU A 14 26.19 -8.17 -18.00
CA LEU A 14 26.83 -6.90 -17.66
C LEU A 14 26.29 -5.63 -18.36
N ALA A 15 25.73 -4.77 -17.50
CA ALA A 15 25.50 -3.34 -17.67
C ALA A 15 24.45 -2.90 -18.70
N VAL A 16 23.18 -3.18 -18.41
CA VAL A 16 22.10 -2.25 -18.79
C VAL A 16 21.93 -1.27 -17.63
N LEU A 17 21.84 0.02 -17.98
CA LEU A 17 21.56 1.15 -17.11
C LEU A 17 20.18 0.99 -16.40
N LEU A 18 20.08 0.16 -15.36
CA LEU A 18 18.90 0.06 -14.49
C LEU A 18 19.04 1.03 -13.31
N SER A 19 18.64 2.28 -13.48
CA SER A 19 18.58 3.24 -12.36
C SER A 19 17.18 3.84 -12.19
N GLY A 20 16.14 3.02 -12.35
CA GLY A 20 14.76 3.49 -12.25
C GLY A 20 13.72 2.48 -11.74
N CYS A 21 14.10 1.38 -11.07
CA CYS A 21 13.14 0.34 -10.66
C CYS A 21 13.43 -0.24 -9.27
N ALA A 22 13.87 0.58 -8.32
CA ALA A 22 14.08 0.14 -6.94
C ALA A 22 13.74 1.30 -5.99
N ALA A 23 12.46 1.49 -5.74
CA ALA A 23 11.92 2.35 -4.68
C ALA A 23 10.87 1.56 -3.90
N VAL A 24 10.57 1.99 -2.67
CA VAL A 24 9.39 1.53 -1.94
C VAL A 24 8.14 2.14 -2.58
N ASP A 25 7.01 1.44 -2.52
CA ASP A 25 5.70 1.96 -2.96
C ASP A 25 4.60 1.23 -2.18
N LEU A 26 4.08 1.84 -1.14
CA LEU A 26 3.13 1.36 -0.16
C LEU A 26 1.72 1.83 -0.53
N VAL A 27 0.80 0.89 -0.65
CA VAL A 27 -0.59 1.21 -1.04
C VAL A 27 -1.60 0.49 -0.16
N PRO A 28 -2.76 1.10 0.14
CA PRO A 28 -3.94 0.36 0.54
C PRO A 28 -4.39 -0.56 -0.61
N LEU A 29 -4.26 -1.87 -0.42
CA LEU A 29 -4.64 -2.84 -1.45
C LEU A 29 -6.14 -3.11 -1.41
N ASN A 30 -6.83 -2.82 -2.52
CA ASN A 30 -8.20 -3.27 -2.75
C ASN A 30 -8.19 -4.68 -3.40
N PRO A 31 -8.59 -5.74 -2.69
CA PRO A 31 -8.63 -7.09 -3.28
C PRO A 31 -9.81 -7.31 -4.23
N LYS A 32 -10.81 -6.41 -4.26
CA LYS A 32 -11.98 -6.48 -5.14
C LYS A 32 -12.23 -5.12 -5.83
N PRO A 33 -11.33 -4.70 -6.74
CA PRO A 33 -11.45 -3.39 -7.38
C PRO A 33 -12.69 -3.25 -8.29
N ASP A 34 -13.29 -4.37 -8.71
CA ASP A 34 -14.49 -4.43 -9.56
C ASP A 34 -15.74 -3.85 -8.87
N ILE A 35 -15.76 -3.80 -7.53
CA ILE A 35 -16.85 -3.22 -6.73
C ILE A 35 -16.45 -1.89 -6.08
N GLY A 36 -15.37 -1.26 -6.53
CA GLY A 36 -14.92 0.06 -6.06
C GLY A 36 -14.59 0.07 -4.56
N SER A 37 -14.98 1.14 -3.86
CA SER A 37 -14.68 1.34 -2.43
C SER A 37 -15.24 0.25 -1.51
N ASN A 38 -16.28 -0.48 -1.93
CA ASN A 38 -16.81 -1.61 -1.15
C ASN A 38 -15.83 -2.80 -1.15
N GLY A 39 -14.86 -2.84 -2.07
CA GLY A 39 -13.82 -3.86 -2.10
C GLY A 39 -12.84 -3.79 -0.92
N TYR A 40 -12.74 -2.63 -0.26
CA TYR A 40 -12.01 -2.46 1.00
C TYR A 40 -12.80 -2.99 2.21
N CYS A 41 -14.11 -3.20 2.10
CA CYS A 41 -14.89 -3.77 3.19
C CYS A 41 -14.68 -5.28 3.30
N ARG A 42 -13.74 -5.67 4.16
CA ARG A 42 -13.49 -7.05 4.55
C ARG A 42 -13.57 -7.14 6.05
N ILE A 43 -14.43 -8.02 6.55
CA ILE A 43 -14.66 -8.19 7.98
C ILE A 43 -14.30 -9.62 8.35
N ASN A 44 -13.51 -9.83 9.40
CA ASN A 44 -13.20 -11.16 9.93
C ASN A 44 -14.36 -11.72 10.77
N ASP A 45 -14.20 -12.93 11.30
CA ASP A 45 -15.24 -13.60 12.10
C ASP A 45 -15.51 -12.88 13.45
N GLU A 46 -14.54 -12.09 13.93
CA GLU A 46 -14.63 -11.26 15.13
C GLU A 46 -15.31 -9.90 14.89
N GLY A 47 -15.67 -9.57 13.65
CA GLY A 47 -16.31 -8.29 13.32
C GLY A 47 -15.33 -7.12 13.15
N GLN A 48 -14.04 -7.38 12.99
CA GLN A 48 -13.00 -6.37 12.76
C GLN A 48 -12.78 -6.13 11.27
N LEU A 49 -12.49 -4.90 10.89
CA LEU A 49 -12.08 -4.53 9.53
C LEU A 49 -10.68 -5.10 9.24
N ILE A 50 -10.54 -5.78 8.10
CA ILE A 50 -9.27 -6.24 7.55
C ILE A 50 -8.79 -5.20 6.53
N VAL A 51 -7.70 -4.51 6.85
CA VAL A 51 -7.00 -3.59 5.93
C VAL A 51 -5.75 -4.28 5.40
N THR A 52 -5.66 -4.44 4.08
CA THR A 52 -4.43 -4.96 3.46
C THR A 52 -3.57 -3.80 2.97
N VAL A 53 -2.32 -3.77 3.41
CA VAL A 53 -1.30 -2.88 2.86
C VAL A 53 -0.35 -3.69 2.00
N LYS A 54 0.06 -3.16 0.85
CA LYS A 54 1.00 -3.78 -0.06
C LYS A 54 2.17 -2.86 -0.31
N ASN A 55 3.39 -3.42 -0.30
CA ASN A 55 4.53 -2.79 -0.92
C ASN A 55 4.63 -3.27 -2.37
N GLN A 56 4.14 -2.49 -3.33
CA GLN A 56 4.22 -2.78 -4.76
C GLN A 56 5.55 -2.30 -5.39
N GLY A 57 6.44 -1.73 -4.58
CA GLY A 57 7.76 -1.26 -4.97
C GLY A 57 8.80 -2.38 -5.08
N GLY A 58 10.00 -2.00 -5.47
CA GLY A 58 11.17 -2.88 -5.63
C GLY A 58 12.15 -2.89 -4.47
N LEU A 59 11.90 -2.12 -3.39
CA LEU A 59 12.70 -2.10 -2.17
C LEU A 59 11.85 -2.44 -0.95
N ASP A 60 12.49 -2.99 0.07
CA ASP A 60 11.85 -3.25 1.36
C ASP A 60 11.53 -1.93 2.08
N ALA A 61 10.31 -1.82 2.61
CA ALA A 61 9.90 -0.72 3.47
C ALA A 61 10.36 -0.97 4.91
N GLY A 62 10.91 0.08 5.53
CA GLY A 62 11.17 0.11 6.97
C GLY A 62 9.87 0.25 7.78
N LYS A 63 9.99 0.65 9.04
CA LYS A 63 8.81 0.87 9.89
C LYS A 63 7.98 2.06 9.40
N PHE A 64 6.67 1.87 9.29
CA PHE A 64 5.68 2.92 8.99
C PHE A 64 4.39 2.68 9.78
N ASP A 65 3.52 3.69 9.81
CA ASP A 65 2.19 3.59 10.42
C ASP A 65 1.09 3.51 9.36
N VAL A 66 -0.05 2.92 9.71
CA VAL A 66 -1.26 2.92 8.90
C VAL A 66 -2.38 3.50 9.73
N LYS A 67 -3.01 4.55 9.21
CA LYS A 67 -4.10 5.27 9.87
C LYS A 67 -5.42 4.95 9.17
N ILE A 68 -6.43 4.60 9.95
CA ILE A 68 -7.80 4.39 9.49
C ILE A 68 -8.67 5.42 10.18
N GLU A 69 -9.33 6.26 9.39
CA GLU A 69 -10.23 7.32 9.89
C GLU A 69 -11.66 6.98 9.51
N PHE A 70 -12.45 6.57 10.49
CA PHE A 70 -13.89 6.39 10.30
C PHE A 70 -14.60 7.74 10.32
N SER A 71 -15.50 7.95 9.37
CA SER A 71 -16.35 9.15 9.28
C SER A 71 -17.19 9.40 10.55
N SER A 72 -17.55 8.33 11.26
CA SER A 72 -18.28 8.35 12.52
C SER A 72 -17.41 8.72 13.74
N GLY A 73 -16.10 8.89 13.55
CA GLY A 73 -15.11 9.22 14.57
C GLY A 73 -14.27 8.03 15.04
N GLN A 74 -13.25 8.35 15.85
CA GLN A 74 -12.17 7.47 16.36
C GLN A 74 -11.24 6.93 15.26
N PRO A 75 -10.04 7.50 15.10
CA PRO A 75 -9.02 6.92 14.25
C PRO A 75 -8.38 5.69 14.90
N GLY A 76 -8.08 4.66 14.10
CA GLY A 76 -7.17 3.58 14.46
C GLY A 76 -5.81 3.80 13.80
N THR A 77 -4.72 3.81 14.57
CA THR A 77 -3.35 3.81 14.03
C THR A 77 -2.67 2.50 14.39
N ILE A 78 -2.10 1.82 13.40
CA ILE A 78 -1.38 0.55 13.58
C ILE A 78 0.02 0.70 13.02
N SER A 79 1.03 0.39 13.83
CA SER A 79 2.43 0.35 13.37
C SER A 79 2.76 -0.96 12.66
N VAL A 80 3.50 -0.86 11.56
CA VAL A 80 4.06 -1.97 10.81
C VAL A 80 5.58 -1.87 10.88
N ASP A 81 6.26 -2.87 11.47
CA ASP A 81 7.72 -2.83 11.66
C ASP A 81 8.53 -2.83 10.35
N GLY A 82 7.92 -3.27 9.25
CA GLY A 82 8.49 -3.34 7.92
C GLY A 82 7.62 -4.14 6.96
N LEU A 83 7.80 -3.91 5.66
CA LEU A 83 7.10 -4.64 4.61
C LEU A 83 8.02 -4.89 3.42
N PRO A 84 8.48 -6.13 3.17
CA PRO A 84 9.38 -6.44 2.06
C PRO A 84 8.78 -6.09 0.69
N ALA A 85 9.65 -5.89 -0.30
CA ALA A 85 9.25 -5.61 -1.67
C ALA A 85 8.30 -6.69 -2.23
N GLY A 86 7.19 -6.27 -2.82
CA GLY A 86 6.17 -7.15 -3.42
C GLY A 86 5.20 -7.79 -2.42
N GLU A 87 5.47 -7.74 -1.12
CA GLU A 87 4.67 -8.39 -0.08
C GLU A 87 3.46 -7.56 0.34
N SER A 88 2.52 -8.22 1.03
CA SER A 88 1.34 -7.59 1.61
C SER A 88 1.11 -8.04 3.05
N LYS A 89 0.46 -7.19 3.83
CA LYS A 89 0.14 -7.47 5.24
C LYS A 89 -1.29 -7.06 5.55
N ASP A 90 -2.03 -7.96 6.20
CA ASP A 90 -3.36 -7.69 6.73
C ASP A 90 -3.24 -7.13 8.16
N LEU A 91 -3.99 -6.06 8.40
CA LEU A 91 -4.11 -5.36 9.69
C LEU A 91 -5.57 -5.43 10.14
N LEU A 92 -5.79 -5.57 11.45
CA LEU A 92 -7.12 -5.70 12.04
C LEU A 92 -7.46 -4.42 12.81
N VAL A 93 -8.63 -3.84 12.51
CA VAL A 93 -9.11 -2.59 13.11
C VAL A 93 -10.53 -2.80 13.62
N ASP A 94 -10.80 -2.40 14.86
CA ASP A 94 -12.16 -2.41 15.39
C ASP A 94 -13.00 -1.29 14.79
N PHE A 95 -14.25 -1.58 14.41
CA PHE A 95 -15.19 -0.54 14.03
C PHE A 95 -15.65 0.24 15.26
N PRO A 96 -15.82 1.56 15.16
CA PRO A 96 -16.52 2.31 16.19
C PRO A 96 -18.02 1.94 16.19
N ASP A 97 -18.64 1.87 17.38
CA ASP A 97 -20.07 1.56 17.53
C ASP A 97 -20.98 2.46 16.68
N SER A 98 -20.55 3.70 16.44
CA SER A 98 -21.28 4.70 15.68
C SER A 98 -21.17 4.54 14.15
N CYS A 99 -20.38 3.60 13.64
CA CYS A 99 -20.09 3.54 12.20
C CYS A 99 -21.32 3.21 11.34
N TRP A 100 -22.22 2.37 11.84
CA TRP A 100 -23.32 1.79 11.07
C TRP A 100 -24.57 2.67 11.05
N ARG A 101 -24.48 3.87 10.45
CA ARG A 101 -25.57 4.86 10.40
C ARG A 101 -25.62 5.68 9.08
N PRO A 102 -26.14 5.15 7.96
CA PRO A 102 -26.52 3.76 7.70
C PRO A 102 -25.32 2.88 7.33
N ASP A 103 -24.38 3.43 6.56
CA ASP A 103 -23.16 2.75 6.12
C ASP A 103 -21.95 3.27 6.90
N CYS A 104 -20.90 2.46 6.93
CA CYS A 104 -19.65 2.77 7.58
C CYS A 104 -18.61 3.21 6.54
N TYR A 105 -18.33 4.52 6.48
CA TYR A 105 -17.31 5.11 5.61
C TYR A 105 -16.00 5.31 6.36
N PHE A 106 -14.88 5.02 5.70
CA PHE A 106 -13.54 5.18 6.26
C PHE A 106 -12.50 5.56 5.21
N THR A 107 -11.44 6.21 5.65
CA THR A 107 -10.24 6.50 4.84
C THR A 107 -9.06 5.71 5.41
N ILE A 108 -8.32 5.02 4.54
CA ILE A 108 -7.06 4.36 4.85
C ILE A 108 -5.94 5.25 4.34
N THR A 109 -4.99 5.59 5.21
CA THR A 109 -3.76 6.30 4.86
C THR A 109 -2.56 5.47 5.32
N VAL A 110 -1.74 5.04 4.38
CA VAL A 110 -0.48 4.35 4.64
C VAL A 110 0.65 5.37 4.73
N ASP A 111 1.53 5.21 5.72
CA ASP A 111 2.59 6.17 6.03
C ASP A 111 2.11 7.64 6.09
N PRO A 112 1.15 7.96 6.98
CA PRO A 112 0.51 9.28 7.01
C PRO A 112 1.46 10.45 7.33
N ASP A 113 2.64 10.15 7.88
CA ASP A 113 3.66 11.12 8.25
C ASP A 113 4.77 11.25 7.18
N ASP A 114 4.66 10.54 6.04
CA ASP A 114 5.60 10.58 4.91
C ASP A 114 7.06 10.32 5.37
N LEU A 115 7.24 9.27 6.18
CA LEU A 115 8.52 8.90 6.79
C LEU A 115 9.36 7.99 5.89
N ILE A 116 8.70 7.20 5.05
CA ILE A 116 9.31 6.35 4.05
C ILE A 116 9.27 7.10 2.73
N LYS A 117 10.42 7.25 2.08
CA LYS A 117 10.45 7.82 0.74
C LYS A 117 10.03 6.78 -0.29
N GLU A 118 8.98 7.07 -1.03
CA GLU A 118 8.37 6.17 -1.98
C GLU A 118 8.57 6.63 -3.44
N SER A 119 8.20 5.79 -4.40
CA SER A 119 8.14 6.21 -5.81
C SER A 119 6.93 7.08 -6.13
N ASN A 120 5.89 6.99 -5.31
CA ASN A 120 4.66 7.74 -5.44
C ASN A 120 4.08 7.90 -4.03
N GLU A 121 3.89 9.13 -3.57
CA GLU A 121 3.26 9.41 -2.26
C GLU A 121 1.75 9.63 -2.41
N ASP A 122 1.26 9.80 -3.65
CA ASP A 122 -0.13 10.18 -3.92
C ASP A 122 -1.09 8.97 -3.93
N ASN A 123 -0.57 7.74 -3.89
CA ASN A 123 -1.34 6.48 -3.88
C ASN A 123 -1.44 5.82 -2.49
N ASN A 124 -1.01 6.52 -1.45
CA ASN A 124 -1.03 6.03 -0.07
C ASN A 124 -2.40 6.16 0.60
N ILE A 125 -3.37 6.80 -0.07
CA ILE A 125 -4.70 7.10 0.46
C ILE A 125 -5.78 6.38 -0.34
N ALA A 126 -6.73 5.75 0.36
CA ALA A 126 -7.91 5.15 -0.24
C ALA A 126 -9.16 5.34 0.61
N GLU A 127 -10.31 5.48 -0.05
CA GLU A 127 -11.63 5.54 0.60
C GLU A 127 -12.33 4.19 0.51
N GLY A 128 -12.82 3.70 1.65
CA GLY A 128 -13.59 2.48 1.78
C GLY A 128 -14.99 2.74 2.35
N ILE A 129 -15.90 1.82 2.05
CA ILE A 129 -17.25 1.80 2.60
C ILE A 129 -17.66 0.37 2.90
N CYS A 130 -18.23 0.14 4.08
CA CYS A 130 -19.01 -1.05 4.40
C CYS A 130 -20.49 -0.70 4.43
N ILE A 131 -21.28 -1.30 3.54
CA ILE A 131 -22.73 -1.09 3.45
C ILE A 131 -23.41 -1.82 4.63
N GLY A 132 -24.28 -1.09 5.35
CA GLY A 132 -25.02 -1.59 6.52
C GLY A 132 -26.39 -2.20 6.23
#